data_AF-A0A4Z1R440-F1
#
_entry.id   AF-A0A4Z1R440-F1
#
_cell.length_a   1.000
_cell.length_b   1.000
_cell.length_c   1.000
_cell.angle_alpha   90.00
_cell.angle_beta   90.00
_cell.angle_gamma   90.00
#
_symmetry.space_group_name_H-M   'P 1'
#
loop_
_entity.id
_entity.type
_entity.pdbx_description
1 polymer ?
#
loop_
_entity_poly.entity_id
_entity_poly.type
_entity_poly.pdbx_seq_one_letter_code
_entity_poly.pdbx_strand_id
1 'polypeptide(L)'
;MNNEQLEKLEVLDGSRRGNRDKAAVRIEDLRELLQIGSKLRSKQLTAAPTIADFNALQKDIEDISKRLNGVAMAIQKRMIR
;
A
#
# COMPACT_ATOMS: atom_id res chain seq x y z
N MET A 1 2.91 -40.50 -9.66
CA MET A 1 3.02 -39.19 -8.99
C MET A 1 1.66 -38.82 -8.43
N ASN A 2 1.59 -38.44 -7.17
CA ASN A 2 0.37 -37.90 -6.57
C ASN A 2 0.24 -36.39 -6.91
N ASN A 3 -0.97 -35.85 -6.81
CA ASN A 3 -1.26 -34.48 -7.27
C ASN A 3 -0.39 -33.40 -6.59
N GLU A 4 -0.03 -33.59 -5.32
CA GLU A 4 0.88 -32.68 -4.60
C GLU A 4 2.30 -32.66 -5.19
N GLN A 5 2.81 -33.80 -5.66
CA GLN A 5 4.12 -33.87 -6.29
C GLN A 5 4.12 -33.18 -7.66
N LEU A 6 3.05 -33.34 -8.43
CA LEU A 6 2.86 -32.66 -9.72
C LEU A 6 2.84 -31.13 -9.53
N GLU A 7 2.03 -30.66 -8.58
CA GLU A 7 1.90 -29.23 -8.30
C GLU A 7 3.23 -28.62 -7.83
N LYS A 8 3.97 -29.31 -6.97
CA LYS A 8 5.30 -28.86 -6.52
C LYS A 8 6.31 -28.82 -7.65
N LEU A 9 6.26 -29.76 -8.60
CA LEU A 9 7.14 -29.79 -9.77
C LEU A 9 6.82 -28.64 -10.74
N GLU A 10 5.54 -28.38 -11.01
CA GLU A 10 5.09 -27.30 -11.90
C GLU A 10 5.39 -25.89 -11.34
N VAL A 11 5.46 -25.77 -10.01
CA VAL A 11 5.92 -24.54 -9.34
C VAL A 11 7.44 -24.41 -9.43
N LEU A 12 8.18 -25.51 -9.27
CA LEU A 12 9.65 -25.54 -9.31
C LEU A 12 10.20 -25.33 -10.74
N ASP A 13 9.55 -25.88 -11.77
CA ASP A 13 9.93 -25.70 -13.17
C ASP A 13 9.42 -24.38 -13.78
N GLY A 14 8.52 -23.68 -13.07
CA GLY A 14 7.99 -22.39 -13.44
C GLY A 14 6.88 -22.41 -14.51
N SER A 15 6.35 -23.57 -14.86
CA SER A 15 5.19 -23.75 -15.75
C SER A 15 3.89 -23.21 -15.12
N ARG A 16 3.73 -23.35 -13.80
CA ARG A 16 2.74 -22.60 -13.00
C ARG A 16 3.35 -21.32 -12.44
N ARG A 17 3.71 -20.38 -13.31
CA ARG A 17 3.87 -18.98 -12.88
C ARG A 17 2.50 -18.45 -12.48
N GLY A 18 2.22 -18.44 -11.18
CA GLY A 18 1.10 -17.68 -10.62
C GLY A 18 1.10 -16.27 -11.23
N ASN A 19 -0.09 -15.74 -11.51
CA ASN A 19 -0.29 -14.53 -12.30
C ASN A 19 0.77 -13.44 -11.97
N ARG A 20 1.78 -13.28 -12.83
CA ARG A 20 2.90 -12.33 -12.64
C ARG A 20 2.42 -10.89 -12.58
N ASP A 21 1.20 -10.63 -13.07
CA ASP A 21 0.57 -9.31 -13.08
C ASP A 21 -0.04 -8.91 -11.74
N LYS A 22 -0.09 -9.82 -10.76
CA LYS A 22 -0.29 -9.42 -9.36
C LYS A 22 1.02 -8.82 -8.87
N ALA A 23 1.22 -7.53 -9.15
CA ALA A 23 2.25 -6.73 -8.52
C ALA A 23 2.15 -6.94 -7.00
N ALA A 24 3.02 -7.79 -6.44
CA ALA A 24 3.02 -8.01 -5.00
C ALA A 24 3.56 -6.73 -4.35
N VAL A 25 2.67 -5.82 -3.99
CA VAL A 25 3.03 -4.73 -3.09
C VAL A 25 3.53 -5.40 -1.81
N ARG A 26 4.71 -4.99 -1.30
CA ARG A 26 5.20 -5.60 -0.06
C ARG A 26 4.17 -5.29 1.01
N ILE A 27 3.85 -6.29 1.83
CA ILE A 27 2.88 -6.13 2.93
C ILE A 27 3.33 -4.98 3.85
N GLU A 28 4.64 -4.75 3.97
CA GLU A 28 5.28 -3.62 4.65
C GLU A 28 4.80 -2.25 4.13
N ASP A 29 4.76 -2.05 2.81
CA ASP A 29 4.36 -0.78 2.19
C ASP A 29 2.86 -0.49 2.42
N LEU A 30 2.03 -1.55 2.44
CA LEU A 30 0.60 -1.44 2.74
C LEU A 30 0.33 -1.24 4.23
N ARG A 31 1.16 -1.80 5.11
CA ARG A 31 1.01 -1.68 6.57
C ARG A 31 1.05 -0.22 7.01
N GLU A 32 1.89 0.59 6.37
CA GLU A 32 1.99 2.01 6.65
C GLU A 32 0.75 2.81 6.21
N LEU A 33 0.11 2.43 5.10
CA LEU A 33 -1.17 3.01 4.68
C LEU A 33 -2.31 2.62 5.63
N LEU A 34 -2.37 1.34 6.02
CA LEU A 34 -3.40 0.82 6.92
C LEU A 34 -3.36 1.48 8.31
N GLN A 35 -2.19 2.01 8.72
CA GLN A 35 -2.01 2.71 9.99
C GLN A 35 -2.14 4.24 9.89
N ILE A 36 -2.47 4.81 8.72
CA ILE A 36 -2.63 6.26 8.58
C ILE A 36 -3.74 6.80 9.47
N GLY A 37 -4.87 6.10 9.55
CA GLY A 37 -6.05 6.58 10.27
C GLY A 37 -5.80 6.86 11.75
N SER A 38 -4.89 6.13 12.40
CA SER A 38 -4.53 6.36 13.80
C SER A 38 -3.47 7.45 14.01
N LYS A 39 -2.90 8.01 12.93
CA LYS A 39 -1.86 9.04 12.94
C LYS A 39 -2.34 10.41 12.44
N LEU A 40 -3.59 10.51 12.01
CA LEU A 40 -4.19 11.78 11.60
C LEU A 40 -4.32 12.71 12.79
N ARG A 41 -3.97 13.98 12.58
CA ARG A 41 -4.00 15.04 13.60
C ARG A 41 -5.28 15.86 13.52
N SER A 42 -5.91 15.87 12.34
CA SER A 42 -7.20 16.45 12.08
C SER A 42 -8.28 15.75 12.89
N LYS A 43 -9.22 16.55 13.39
CA LYS A 43 -10.34 16.12 14.23
C LYS A 43 -11.63 16.68 13.65
N GLN A 44 -12.75 16.10 14.05
CA GLN A 44 -14.05 16.68 13.73
C GLN A 44 -14.15 18.08 14.31
N LEU A 45 -14.43 19.06 13.45
CA LEU A 45 -14.53 20.46 13.83
C LEU A 45 -15.95 20.81 14.26
N THR A 46 -16.05 21.72 15.23
CA THR A 46 -17.30 22.39 15.61
C THR A 46 -17.43 23.72 14.85
N ALA A 47 -18.44 24.53 15.16
CA ALA A 47 -18.84 25.70 14.35
C ALA A 47 -17.77 26.80 14.15
N ALA A 48 -16.65 26.78 14.87
CA ALA A 48 -15.57 27.77 14.75
C ALA A 48 -14.19 27.08 14.62
N PRO A 49 -13.77 26.71 13.41
CA PRO A 49 -12.46 26.11 13.18
C PRO A 49 -11.34 27.15 13.33
N THR A 50 -10.22 26.75 13.94
CA THR A 50 -9.06 27.61 14.14
C THR A 50 -8.04 27.44 12.99
N ILE A 51 -7.11 28.39 12.87
CA ILE A 51 -5.97 28.28 11.93
C ILE A 51 -5.13 27.03 12.23
N ALA A 52 -5.01 26.67 13.51
CA ALA A 52 -4.29 25.46 13.92
C ALA A 52 -4.97 24.19 13.37
N ASP A 53 -6.30 24.15 13.37
CA ASP A 53 -7.07 23.04 12.80
C ASP A 53 -6.88 22.93 11.28
N PHE A 54 -6.86 24.06 10.58
CA PHE A 54 -6.59 24.10 9.14
C PHE A 54 -5.18 23.58 8.81
N ASN A 55 -4.16 24.06 9.53
CA ASN A 55 -2.78 23.62 9.33
C ASN A 55 -2.61 22.12 9.63
N ALA A 56 -3.32 21.59 10.63
CA ALA A 56 -3.32 20.16 10.94
C ALA A 56 -3.92 19.33 9.79
N LEU A 57 -5.05 19.77 9.23
CA LEU A 57 -5.66 19.12 8.06
C LEU A 57 -4.75 19.18 6.83
N GLN A 58 -4.18 20.35 6.53
CA GLN A 58 -3.26 20.51 5.41
C GLN A 58 -2.07 19.56 5.53
N LYS A 59 -1.54 19.42 6.75
CA LYS A 59 -0.41 18.52 7.01
C LYS A 59 -0.77 17.05 6.83
N ASP A 60 -1.94 16.66 7.32
CA ASP A 60 -2.46 15.30 7.13
C ASP A 60 -2.65 14.96 5.64
N ILE A 61 -3.19 15.88 4.84
CA ILE A 61 -3.35 15.71 3.39
C ILE A 61 -1.98 15.54 2.71
N GLU A 62 -1.00 16.37 3.07
CA GLU A 62 0.37 16.27 2.54
C GLU A 62 0.99 14.91 2.87
N ASP A 63 0.84 14.44 4.11
CA ASP A 63 1.38 13.16 4.56
C ASP A 63 0.69 11.97 3.88
N ILE A 64 -0.63 12.02 3.67
CA ILE A 64 -1.37 11.02 2.89
C ILE A 64 -0.88 10.98 1.45
N SER A 65 -0.77 12.15 0.80
CA SER A 65 -0.34 12.26 -0.59
C SER A 65 1.06 11.68 -0.79
N LYS A 66 2.01 11.99 0.11
CA LYS A 66 3.36 11.43 0.07
C LYS A 66 3.37 9.91 0.17
N ARG A 67 2.60 9.34 1.10
CA ARG A 67 2.52 7.88 1.30
C ARG A 67 1.89 7.18 0.09
N LEU A 68 0.82 7.73 -0.48
CA LEU A 68 0.20 7.20 -1.70
C LEU A 68 1.16 7.26 -2.89
N ASN A 69 1.87 8.36 -3.07
CA ASN A 69 2.89 8.47 -4.12
C ASN A 69 4.03 7.47 -3.93
N GLY A 70 4.49 7.24 -2.69
CA GLY A 70 5.50 6.22 -2.39
C GLY A 70 5.05 4.82 -2.81
N VAL A 71 3.79 4.47 -2.52
CA VAL A 71 3.20 3.19 -2.92
C VAL A 71 3.04 3.09 -4.44
N ALA A 72 2.58 4.16 -5.11
CA ALA A 72 2.48 4.22 -6.56
C ALA A 72 3.85 4.03 -7.23
N MET A 73 4.90 4.68 -6.72
CA MET A 73 6.27 4.50 -7.21
C MET A 73 6.80 3.08 -6.98
N ALA A 74 6.51 2.47 -5.82
CA ALA A 74 6.89 1.09 -5.53
C ALA A 74 6.22 0.10 -6.51
N ILE A 75 4.94 0.32 -6.82
CA ILE A 75 4.19 -0.44 -7.84
C ILE A 75 4.81 -0.22 -9.22
N GLN A 76 5.01 1.03 -9.64
CA GLN A 76 5.55 1.37 -10.96
C GLN A 76 6.95 0.77 -11.18
N LYS A 77 7.85 0.88 -10.20
CA LYS A 77 9.20 0.28 -10.26
C LYS A 77 9.17 -1.23 -10.45
N ARG A 78 8.12 -1.89 -9.94
CA ARG A 78 7.93 -3.34 -10.06
C ARG A 78 7.29 -3.73 -11.40
N MET A 79 6.44 -2.90 -11.99
CA MET A 79 5.86 -3.13 -13.33
C MET A 79 6.88 -2.96 -14.47
N ILE A 80 7.90 -2.11 -14.27
CA ILE A 80 8.97 -1.87 -15.27
C ILE A 80 10.04 -2.99 -15.25
N ARG A 81 9.97 -3.97 -14.33
CA ARG A 81 10.94 -5.07 -14.18
C ARG A 81 10.43 -6.42 -14.70
#